data_AF-A0A1G2ZZ45-F1
#
_entry.id   AF-A0A1G2ZZ45-F1
#
_cell.length_a   1.000
_cell.length_b   1.000
_cell.length_c   1.000
_cell.angle_alpha   90.00
_cell.angle_beta   90.00
_cell.angle_gamma   90.00
#
_symmetry.space_group_name_H-M   'P 1'
#
loop_
_entity.id
_entity.type
_entity.pdbx_description
1 polymer ?
#
loop_
_entity_poly.entity_id
_entity_poly.type
_entity_poly.pdbx_seq_one_letter_code
_entity_poly.pdbx_strand_id
1 'polypeptide(L)'
;MQEHNQPEEPLLASPEGRLLLAGAILALGYTFWLWIKLFLSPEESQLLIGITATGLLFGRATAMVFGYSVRMGHSTVIPICIIIETIMVLILYPLFVFSWRRLLVINRLKKLFDRTQRAAERHKEKVRKYGVIGLFLFVWFPFWMTGPVVGSVIGFLLGLRVWLNITIVLAGTYVAIFCWAFFLRQLHEQVASYSSYATMILVILLICAVIGGHLLARRPRKNKT
;
A
#
# COMPACT_ATOMS: atom_id res chain seq x y z
N MET A 1 11.80 -5.02 -45.02
CA MET A 1 11.10 -5.42 -43.79
C MET A 1 12.17 -5.92 -42.83
N GLN A 2 12.66 -5.05 -41.95
CA GLN A 2 13.69 -5.43 -40.96
C GLN A 2 13.02 -5.49 -39.60
N GLU A 3 12.86 -6.72 -39.13
CA GLU A 3 12.40 -7.10 -37.81
C GLU A 3 13.44 -6.57 -36.80
N HIS A 4 13.07 -5.54 -36.05
CA HIS A 4 13.88 -5.01 -34.95
C HIS A 4 13.80 -5.98 -33.78
N ASN A 5 14.56 -7.07 -33.86
CA ASN A 5 14.73 -8.02 -32.77
C ASN A 5 15.58 -7.36 -31.68
N GLN A 6 14.93 -6.64 -30.77
CA GLN A 6 15.55 -6.23 -29.52
C GLN A 6 15.92 -7.51 -28.77
N PRO A 7 17.19 -7.71 -28.36
CA PRO A 7 17.51 -8.86 -27.53
C PRO A 7 16.64 -8.78 -26.28
N GLU A 8 15.82 -9.80 -26.04
CA GLU A 8 15.05 -9.90 -24.81
C GLU A 8 16.05 -9.96 -23.65
N GLU A 9 16.35 -8.81 -23.05
CA GLU A 9 17.10 -8.79 -21.80
C GLU A 9 16.34 -9.72 -20.85
N PRO A 10 16.99 -10.76 -20.30
CA PRO A 10 16.31 -11.70 -19.43
C PRO A 10 15.66 -10.89 -18.32
N LEU A 11 14.38 -11.11 -18.05
CA LEU A 11 13.59 -10.40 -17.02
C LEU A 11 14.38 -10.21 -15.70
N LEU A 12 15.26 -11.17 -15.39
CA LEU A 12 16.14 -11.23 -14.22
C LEU A 12 17.33 -10.24 -14.21
N ALA A 13 17.71 -9.65 -15.35
CA ALA A 13 18.81 -8.69 -15.43
C ALA A 13 18.44 -7.35 -14.77
N SER A 14 17.16 -6.97 -14.79
CA SER A 14 16.67 -5.72 -14.19
C SER A 14 16.43 -5.86 -12.67
N PRO A 15 16.70 -4.80 -11.87
CA PRO A 15 16.35 -4.80 -10.45
C PRO A 15 14.84 -4.96 -10.23
N GLU A 16 14.00 -4.46 -11.14
CA GLU A 16 12.54 -4.60 -11.09
C GLU A 16 12.09 -6.05 -11.33
N GLY A 17 12.70 -6.77 -12.28
CA GLY A 17 12.34 -8.17 -12.53
C GLY A 17 12.78 -9.12 -11.42
N ARG A 18 13.92 -8.84 -10.77
CA ARG A 18 14.29 -9.53 -9.52
C ARG A 18 13.27 -9.30 -8.40
N LEU A 19 12.75 -8.08 -8.29
CA LEU A 19 11.72 -7.75 -7.32
C LEU A 19 10.40 -8.47 -7.61
N LEU A 20 10.00 -8.51 -8.89
CA LEU A 20 8.81 -9.25 -9.33
C LEU A 20 8.94 -10.74 -9.02
N LEU A 21 10.10 -11.33 -9.30
CA LEU A 21 10.38 -12.73 -8.98
C LEU A 21 10.31 -12.97 -7.46
N ALA A 22 10.95 -12.12 -6.66
CA ALA A 22 10.90 -12.22 -5.21
C ALA A 22 9.45 -12.12 -4.67
N GLY A 23 8.65 -11.22 -5.22
CA GLY A 23 7.23 -11.09 -4.91
C GLY A 23 6.43 -12.33 -5.30
N ALA A 24 6.68 -12.90 -6.48
CA ALA A 24 6.01 -14.12 -6.95
C ALA A 24 6.38 -15.34 -6.08
N ILE A 25 7.65 -15.52 -5.73
CA ILE A 25 8.10 -16.59 -4.84
C ILE A 25 7.45 -16.43 -3.46
N LEU A 26 7.43 -15.21 -2.92
CA LEU A 26 6.79 -14.94 -1.62
C LEU A 26 5.27 -15.19 -1.66
N ALA A 27 4.60 -14.81 -2.75
CA ALA A 27 3.17 -15.05 -2.94
C ALA A 27 2.83 -16.55 -3.05
N LEU A 28 3.63 -17.30 -3.82
CA LEU A 28 3.48 -18.75 -3.91
C LEU A 28 3.74 -19.43 -2.56
N GLY A 29 4.79 -19.03 -1.86
CA GLY A 29 5.10 -19.54 -0.51
C GLY A 29 3.98 -19.25 0.49
N TYR A 30 3.43 -18.03 0.48
CA TYR A 30 2.29 -17.66 1.32
C TYR A 30 1.02 -18.45 0.99
N THR A 31 0.72 -18.62 -0.29
CA THR A 31 -0.45 -19.38 -0.76
C THR A 31 -0.32 -20.85 -0.40
N PHE A 32 0.87 -21.43 -0.57
CA PHE A 32 1.18 -22.80 -0.17
C PHE A 32 1.06 -22.99 1.35
N TRP A 33 1.53 -22.01 2.15
CA TRP A 33 1.35 -22.02 3.60
C TRP A 33 -0.12 -21.98 4.01
N LEU A 34 -0.95 -21.13 3.39
CA LEU A 34 -2.40 -21.10 3.61
C LEU A 34 -3.06 -22.43 3.22
N TRP A 35 -2.62 -23.03 2.11
CA TRP A 35 -3.11 -24.32 1.65
C TRP A 35 -2.80 -25.43 2.67
N ILE A 36 -1.57 -25.51 3.18
CA ILE A 36 -1.21 -26.43 4.27
C ILE A 36 -2.08 -26.20 5.52
N LYS A 37 -2.27 -24.94 5.92
CA LYS A 37 -3.13 -24.57 7.04
C LYS A 37 -4.59 -24.98 6.83
N LEU A 38 -5.09 -24.97 5.60
CA LEU A 38 -6.43 -25.43 5.26
C LEU A 38 -6.66 -26.91 5.59
N PHE A 39 -5.63 -27.75 5.42
CA PHE A 39 -5.70 -29.18 5.75
C PHE A 39 -5.52 -29.45 7.25
N LEU A 40 -4.67 -28.68 7.93
CA LEU A 40 -4.38 -28.88 9.36
C LEU A 40 -5.45 -28.27 10.27
N SER A 41 -6.01 -27.11 9.90
CA SER A 41 -6.92 -26.33 10.75
C SER A 41 -7.90 -25.53 9.87
N PRO A 42 -8.97 -26.17 9.36
CA PRO A 42 -9.90 -25.55 8.41
C PRO A 42 -10.53 -24.25 8.92
N GLU A 43 -10.95 -24.20 10.18
CA GLU A 43 -11.59 -23.04 10.79
C GLU A 43 -10.66 -21.82 10.86
N GLU A 44 -9.42 -22.02 11.34
CA GLU A 44 -8.43 -20.94 11.35
C GLU A 44 -8.11 -20.46 9.94
N SER A 45 -7.93 -21.39 9.00
CA SER A 45 -7.55 -21.05 7.62
C SER A 45 -8.60 -20.17 6.91
N GLN A 46 -9.89 -20.43 7.12
CA GLN A 46 -10.96 -19.59 6.58
C GLN A 46 -10.87 -18.14 7.08
N LEU A 47 -10.53 -17.94 8.35
CA LEU A 47 -10.33 -16.60 8.92
C LEU A 47 -9.08 -15.92 8.36
N LEU A 48 -7.99 -16.66 8.17
CA LEU A 48 -6.75 -16.14 7.53
C LEU A 48 -7.00 -15.74 6.07
N ILE A 49 -7.79 -16.54 5.33
CA ILE A 49 -8.24 -16.21 3.98
C ILE A 49 -9.10 -14.95 4.00
N GLY A 50 -9.98 -14.79 4.99
CA GLY A 50 -10.78 -13.57 5.17
C GLY A 50 -9.92 -12.32 5.40
N ILE A 51 -8.91 -12.40 6.28
CA ILE A 51 -7.93 -11.31 6.49
C ILE A 51 -7.18 -11.01 5.18
N THR A 52 -6.80 -12.06 4.45
CA THR A 52 -6.10 -11.94 3.17
C THR A 52 -6.96 -11.22 2.13
N ALA A 53 -8.18 -11.72 1.89
CA ALA A 53 -9.09 -11.14 0.91
C ALA A 53 -9.44 -9.69 1.24
N THR A 54 -9.75 -9.39 2.50
CA THR A 54 -10.05 -8.02 2.93
C THR A 54 -8.84 -7.10 2.80
N GLY A 55 -7.63 -7.59 3.05
CA GLY A 55 -6.38 -6.84 2.85
C GLY A 55 -6.12 -6.52 1.38
N LEU A 56 -6.27 -7.50 0.49
CA LEU A 56 -6.08 -7.28 -0.95
C LEU A 56 -7.13 -6.33 -1.55
N LEU A 57 -8.39 -6.41 -1.11
CA LEU A 57 -9.48 -5.66 -1.72
C LEU A 57 -9.67 -4.27 -1.11
N PHE A 58 -9.55 -4.15 0.21
CA PHE A 58 -9.90 -2.96 0.98
C PHE A 58 -8.74 -2.41 1.81
N GLY A 59 -7.53 -2.95 1.65
CA GLY A 59 -6.31 -2.47 2.30
C GLY A 59 -6.13 -2.92 3.75
N ARG A 60 -4.94 -2.64 4.30
CA ARG A 60 -4.52 -3.04 5.65
C ARG A 60 -5.45 -2.68 6.79
N ALA A 61 -6.08 -1.50 6.76
CA ALA A 61 -6.95 -1.06 7.86
C ALA A 61 -8.14 -2.00 8.03
N THR A 62 -8.76 -2.36 6.90
CA THR A 62 -9.89 -3.29 6.86
C THR A 62 -9.46 -4.71 7.26
N ALA A 63 -8.31 -5.18 6.79
CA ALA A 63 -7.75 -6.48 7.19
C ALA A 63 -7.50 -6.56 8.70
N MET A 64 -6.94 -5.50 9.29
CA MET A 64 -6.68 -5.43 10.74
C MET A 64 -7.99 -5.40 11.53
N VAL A 65 -8.97 -4.58 11.13
CA VAL A 65 -10.30 -4.56 11.78
C VAL A 65 -10.97 -5.93 11.69
N PHE A 66 -10.95 -6.56 10.51
CA PHE A 66 -11.51 -7.90 10.34
C PHE A 66 -10.81 -8.92 11.24
N GLY A 67 -9.47 -8.96 11.22
CA GLY A 67 -8.67 -9.87 12.05
C GLY A 67 -8.94 -9.71 13.55
N TYR A 68 -9.04 -8.48 14.04
CA TYR A 68 -9.38 -8.22 15.44
C TYR A 68 -10.84 -8.52 15.78
N SER A 69 -11.77 -8.32 14.83
CA SER A 69 -13.18 -8.65 15.03
C SER A 69 -13.43 -10.15 15.24
N VAL A 70 -12.62 -10.99 14.58
CA VAL A 70 -12.64 -12.46 14.74
C VAL A 70 -11.74 -12.94 15.88
N ARG A 71 -11.34 -12.03 16.80
CA ARG A 71 -10.52 -12.30 17.99
C ARG A 71 -9.12 -12.84 17.72
N MET A 72 -8.55 -12.62 16.53
CA MET A 72 -7.15 -12.98 16.31
C MET A 72 -6.19 -12.03 17.03
N GLY A 73 -5.15 -12.60 17.62
CA GLY A 73 -4.11 -11.83 18.30
C GLY A 73 -3.18 -11.06 17.36
N HIS A 74 -2.42 -10.12 17.93
CA HIS A 74 -1.40 -9.35 17.21
C HIS A 74 -0.37 -10.24 16.51
N SER A 75 -0.02 -11.37 17.15
CA SER A 75 0.93 -12.36 16.65
C SER A 75 0.53 -12.96 15.30
N THR A 76 -0.74 -12.92 14.95
CA THR A 76 -1.26 -13.48 13.70
C THR A 76 -1.61 -12.37 12.70
N VAL A 77 -2.34 -11.34 13.16
CA VAL A 77 -2.81 -10.26 12.28
C VAL A 77 -1.65 -9.44 11.71
N ILE A 78 -0.66 -9.08 12.54
CA ILE A 78 0.46 -8.21 12.10
C ILE A 78 1.31 -8.90 11.03
N PRO A 79 1.82 -10.15 11.22
CA PRO A 79 2.64 -10.79 10.20
C PRO A 79 1.90 -11.01 8.89
N ILE A 80 0.60 -11.37 8.94
CA ILE A 80 -0.21 -11.56 7.74
C ILE A 80 -0.33 -10.25 6.95
N CYS A 81 -0.65 -9.15 7.64
CA CYS A 81 -0.73 -7.83 6.99
C CYS A 81 0.61 -7.42 6.38
N ILE A 82 1.73 -7.66 7.10
CA ILE A 82 3.08 -7.39 6.59
C ILE A 82 3.35 -8.20 5.32
N ILE A 83 3.06 -9.51 5.33
CA ILE A 83 3.29 -10.40 4.18
C ILE A 83 2.46 -9.95 2.98
N ILE A 84 1.16 -9.69 3.16
CA ILE A 84 0.25 -9.27 2.08
C ILE A 84 0.73 -7.95 1.46
N GLU A 85 1.02 -6.95 2.28
CA GLU A 85 1.46 -5.63 1.80
C GLU A 85 2.83 -5.74 1.10
N THR A 86 3.72 -6.59 1.60
CA THR A 86 5.01 -6.86 0.96
C THR A 86 4.82 -7.50 -0.41
N ILE A 87 3.99 -8.54 -0.50
CA ILE A 87 3.66 -9.21 -1.77
C ILE A 87 3.07 -8.19 -2.76
N MET A 88 2.11 -7.39 -2.33
CA MET A 88 1.50 -6.36 -3.17
C MET A 88 2.53 -5.37 -3.71
N VAL A 89 3.39 -4.82 -2.85
CA VAL A 89 4.42 -3.87 -3.28
C VAL A 89 5.42 -4.53 -4.24
N LEU A 90 5.90 -5.73 -3.92
CA LEU A 90 6.89 -6.44 -4.75
C LEU A 90 6.34 -6.88 -6.11
N ILE A 91 5.03 -7.10 -6.23
CA ILE A 91 4.39 -7.48 -7.50
C ILE A 91 3.94 -6.23 -8.27
N LEU A 92 3.21 -5.32 -7.63
CA LEU A 92 2.58 -4.18 -8.32
C LEU A 92 3.58 -3.10 -8.72
N TYR A 93 4.64 -2.87 -7.93
CA TYR A 93 5.68 -1.91 -8.30
C TYR A 93 6.37 -2.26 -9.63
N PRO A 94 6.98 -3.45 -9.80
CA PRO A 94 7.68 -3.76 -11.03
C PRO A 94 6.71 -3.93 -12.21
N LEU A 95 5.50 -4.44 -11.99
CA LEU A 95 4.45 -4.43 -13.01
C LEU A 95 4.16 -3.01 -13.50
N PHE A 96 3.99 -2.06 -12.58
CA PHE A 96 3.83 -0.65 -12.92
C PHE A 96 5.02 -0.12 -13.71
N VAL A 97 6.26 -0.41 -13.28
CA VAL A 97 7.46 0.06 -13.99
C VAL A 97 7.54 -0.53 -15.41
N PHE A 98 7.26 -1.82 -15.59
CA PHE A 98 7.24 -2.45 -16.91
C PHE A 98 6.13 -1.88 -17.80
N SER A 99 4.92 -1.70 -17.26
CA SER A 99 3.83 -1.02 -17.95
C SER A 99 4.22 0.40 -18.35
N TRP A 100 4.84 1.15 -17.45
CA TRP A 100 5.30 2.53 -17.70
C TRP A 100 6.35 2.58 -18.81
N ARG A 101 7.34 1.69 -18.79
CA ARG A 101 8.37 1.60 -19.84
C ARG A 101 7.76 1.34 -21.22
N ARG A 102 6.69 0.54 -21.30
CA ARG A 102 5.93 0.32 -22.55
C ARG A 102 5.14 1.56 -22.99
N LEU A 103 4.61 2.34 -22.05
CA LEU A 103 3.91 3.61 -22.30
C LEU A 103 4.85 4.75 -22.73
N LEU A 104 6.15 4.68 -22.38
CA LEU A 104 7.17 5.65 -22.80
C LEU A 104 7.49 5.62 -24.30
N VAL A 105 6.81 4.77 -25.09
CA VAL A 105 6.80 4.84 -26.56
C VAL A 105 6.20 6.17 -27.07
N ILE A 106 5.39 6.86 -26.25
CA ILE A 106 4.80 8.16 -26.60
C ILE A 106 5.82 9.30 -26.35
N ASN A 107 6.21 10.02 -27.41
CA ASN A 107 7.20 11.11 -27.36
C ASN A 107 6.91 12.21 -26.30
N ARG A 108 5.63 12.51 -26.02
CA ARG A 108 5.23 13.48 -25.00
C ARG A 108 5.53 12.97 -23.57
N LEU A 109 5.26 11.70 -23.30
CA LEU A 109 5.47 11.07 -22.00
C LEU A 109 6.96 10.86 -21.74
N LYS A 110 7.70 10.44 -22.77
CA LYS A 110 9.18 10.37 -22.75
C LYS A 110 9.80 11.72 -22.43
N LYS A 111 9.35 12.80 -23.08
CA LYS A 111 9.85 14.16 -22.83
C LYS A 111 9.52 14.65 -21.42
N LEU A 112 8.36 14.28 -20.85
CA LEU A 112 8.01 14.60 -19.47
C LEU A 112 8.90 13.82 -18.49
N PHE A 113 9.06 12.52 -18.70
CA PHE A 113 9.92 11.65 -17.89
C PHE A 113 11.39 12.09 -17.90
N ASP A 114 11.93 12.40 -19.07
CA ASP A 114 13.30 12.92 -19.21
C ASP A 114 13.47 14.28 -18.51
N ARG A 115 12.44 15.14 -18.55
CA ARG A 115 12.45 16.42 -17.82
C ARG A 115 12.43 16.21 -16.32
N THR A 116 11.60 15.32 -15.80
CA THR A 116 11.55 14.99 -14.37
C THR A 116 12.85 14.33 -13.91
N GLN A 117 13.42 13.42 -14.71
CA GLN A 117 14.71 12.78 -14.44
C GLN A 117 15.84 13.82 -14.38
N ARG A 118 15.92 14.72 -15.38
CA ARG A 118 16.95 15.78 -15.42
C ARG A 118 16.80 16.79 -14.27
N ALA A 119 15.56 17.13 -13.89
CA ALA A 119 15.31 17.99 -12.73
C ALA A 119 15.70 17.30 -11.42
N ALA A 120 15.41 15.99 -11.29
CA ALA A 120 15.80 15.19 -10.14
C ALA A 120 17.33 15.02 -10.05
N GLU A 121 18.05 14.86 -11.17
CA GLU A 121 19.51 14.79 -11.18
C GLU A 121 20.18 16.11 -10.79
N ARG A 122 19.66 17.25 -11.26
CA ARG A 122 20.18 18.59 -10.90
C ARG A 122 20.07 18.89 -9.41
N HIS A 123 19.10 18.30 -8.71
CA HIS A 123 18.89 18.48 -7.27
C HIS A 123 18.91 17.15 -6.51
N LYS A 124 19.72 16.18 -6.97
CA LYS A 124 19.72 14.79 -6.51
C LYS A 124 19.80 14.62 -5.00
N GLU A 125 20.61 15.43 -4.32
CA GLU A 125 20.75 15.35 -2.87
C GLU A 125 19.50 15.85 -2.13
N LYS A 126 18.95 17.00 -2.54
CA LYS A 126 17.72 17.58 -1.96
C LYS A 126 16.50 16.73 -2.28
N VAL A 127 16.31 16.35 -3.55
CA VAL A 127 15.20 15.49 -3.99
C VAL A 127 15.26 14.13 -3.29
N ARG A 128 16.46 13.56 -3.10
CA ARG A 128 16.61 12.34 -2.31
C ARG A 128 16.20 12.58 -0.86
N LYS A 129 16.75 13.57 -0.16
CA LYS A 129 16.45 13.76 1.28
C LYS A 129 14.98 14.08 1.55
N TYR A 130 14.41 15.06 0.84
CA TYR A 130 13.02 15.46 1.04
C TYR A 130 12.03 14.47 0.43
N GLY A 131 12.37 13.85 -0.71
CA GLY A 131 11.57 12.78 -1.31
C GLY A 131 11.49 11.55 -0.43
N VAL A 132 12.59 11.15 0.23
CA VAL A 132 12.62 10.04 1.18
C VAL A 132 11.70 10.31 2.38
N ILE A 133 11.84 11.48 3.02
CA ILE A 133 11.05 11.82 4.21
C ILE A 133 9.58 11.98 3.85
N GLY A 134 9.27 12.71 2.76
CA GLY A 134 7.91 12.91 2.30
C GLY A 134 7.24 11.60 1.90
N LEU A 135 7.96 10.72 1.20
CA LEU A 135 7.46 9.40 0.82
C LEU A 135 7.20 8.52 2.05
N PHE A 136 8.12 8.51 3.02
CA PHE A 136 7.94 7.77 4.27
C PHE A 136 6.68 8.24 5.00
N LEU A 137 6.53 9.55 5.22
CA LEU A 137 5.37 10.12 5.90
C LEU A 137 4.07 9.86 5.12
N PHE A 138 4.12 9.93 3.79
CA PHE A 138 2.97 9.65 2.93
C PHE A 138 2.48 8.21 3.08
N VAL A 139 3.38 7.22 3.07
CA VAL A 139 3.01 5.79 3.21
C VAL A 139 2.64 5.45 4.64
N TRP A 140 3.35 6.03 5.61
CA TRP A 140 3.05 5.86 7.03
C TRP A 140 1.63 6.34 7.34
N PHE A 141 1.19 7.44 6.70
CA PHE A 141 -0.13 7.99 6.91
C PHE A 141 -1.23 7.06 6.37
N PRO A 142 -2.23 6.69 7.19
CA PRO A 142 -3.07 5.51 6.98
C PRO A 142 -4.34 5.72 6.19
N PHE A 143 -4.60 6.94 5.72
CA PHE A 143 -5.85 7.26 5.03
C PHE A 143 -5.94 6.68 3.62
N TRP A 144 -4.82 6.22 3.05
CA TRP A 144 -4.76 5.70 1.70
C TRP A 144 -4.90 4.18 1.71
N MET A 145 -6.03 3.68 1.21
CA MET A 145 -6.37 2.26 1.10
C MET A 145 -5.28 1.41 0.42
N THR A 146 -4.50 2.03 -0.48
CA THR A 146 -3.40 1.42 -1.25
C THR A 146 -2.05 2.10 -0.99
N GLY A 147 -1.90 2.77 0.16
CA GLY A 147 -0.78 3.66 0.50
C GLY A 147 0.61 3.19 0.05
N PRO A 148 1.01 1.93 0.29
CA PRO A 148 2.32 1.44 -0.12
C PRO A 148 2.49 1.30 -1.64
N VAL A 149 1.47 0.81 -2.35
CA VAL A 149 1.49 0.67 -3.81
C VAL A 149 1.60 2.05 -4.46
N VAL A 150 0.73 2.99 -4.06
CA VAL A 150 0.76 4.37 -4.57
C VAL A 150 2.06 5.07 -4.18
N GLY A 151 2.54 4.87 -2.96
CA GLY A 151 3.84 5.37 -2.51
C GLY A 151 4.98 4.88 -3.38
N SER A 152 5.00 3.59 -3.73
CA SER A 152 6.02 3.01 -4.62
C SER A 152 6.00 3.65 -6.01
N VAL A 153 4.82 4.00 -6.53
CA VAL A 153 4.67 4.76 -7.78
C VAL A 153 5.19 6.19 -7.62
N ILE A 154 4.85 6.88 -6.54
CA ILE A 154 5.35 8.24 -6.26
C ILE A 154 6.88 8.24 -6.17
N GLY A 155 7.47 7.28 -5.44
CA GLY A 155 8.92 7.17 -5.34
C GLY A 155 9.60 6.92 -6.69
N PHE A 156 8.96 6.14 -7.59
CA PHE A 156 9.42 5.98 -8.96
C PHE A 156 9.36 7.29 -9.75
N LEU A 157 8.24 8.03 -9.65
CA LEU A 157 8.08 9.33 -10.33
C LEU A 157 9.04 10.41 -9.80
N LEU A 158 9.43 10.33 -8.52
CA LEU A 158 10.47 11.15 -7.92
C LEU A 158 11.90 10.76 -8.38
N GLY A 159 12.05 9.72 -9.19
CA GLY A 159 13.33 9.23 -9.67
C GLY A 159 14.18 8.57 -8.58
N LEU A 160 13.55 8.04 -7.52
CA LEU A 160 14.27 7.30 -6.49
C LEU A 160 14.77 5.96 -7.06
N ARG A 161 15.95 5.53 -6.60
CA ARG A 161 16.47 4.20 -6.94
C ARG A 161 15.49 3.12 -6.46
N VAL A 162 15.29 2.08 -7.28
CA VAL A 162 14.36 0.97 -7.01
C VAL A 162 14.46 0.48 -5.55
N TRP A 163 15.64 0.06 -5.11
CA TRP A 163 15.85 -0.46 -3.76
C TRP A 163 15.54 0.58 -2.66
N LEU A 164 15.95 1.84 -2.86
CA LEU A 164 15.69 2.90 -1.89
C LEU A 164 14.18 3.15 -1.76
N ASN A 165 13.48 3.23 -2.88
CA ASN A 165 12.03 3.41 -2.92
C ASN A 165 11.30 2.28 -2.17
N ILE A 166 11.61 1.03 -2.52
CA ILE A 166 10.99 -0.13 -1.88
C ILE A 166 11.29 -0.19 -0.38
N THR A 167 12.53 0.06 0.04
CA THR A 167 12.88 0.09 1.46
C THR A 167 12.09 1.14 2.23
N ILE A 168 11.94 2.35 1.70
CA ILE A 168 11.22 3.44 2.38
C ILE A 168 9.73 3.13 2.46
N VAL A 169 9.15 2.65 1.36
CA VAL A 169 7.74 2.27 1.28
C VAL A 169 7.46 1.17 2.30
N LEU A 170 8.21 0.06 2.28
CA LEU A 170 8.01 -1.04 3.22
C LEU A 170 8.25 -0.61 4.67
N ALA A 171 9.27 0.20 4.95
CA ALA A 171 9.51 0.72 6.30
C ALA A 171 8.33 1.56 6.80
N GLY A 172 7.80 2.46 5.97
CA GLY A 172 6.61 3.25 6.29
C GLY A 172 5.39 2.37 6.53
N THR A 173 5.20 1.35 5.68
CA THR A 173 4.12 0.36 5.82
C THR A 173 4.21 -0.39 7.13
N TYR A 174 5.38 -0.92 7.48
CA TYR A 174 5.54 -1.72 8.71
C TYR A 174 5.32 -0.87 9.94
N VAL A 175 5.92 0.32 10.01
CA VAL A 175 5.69 1.26 11.12
C VAL A 175 4.20 1.58 11.23
N ALA A 176 3.51 1.78 10.10
CA ALA A 176 2.09 2.04 10.13
C ALA A 176 1.26 0.83 10.57
N ILE A 177 1.60 -0.39 10.16
CA ILE A 177 0.93 -1.61 10.64
C ILE A 177 1.08 -1.73 12.15
N PHE A 178 2.30 -1.53 12.69
CA PHE A 178 2.52 -1.57 14.13
C PHE A 178 1.71 -0.48 14.85
N CYS A 179 1.82 0.79 14.42
CA CYS A 179 1.06 1.89 15.04
C CYS A 179 -0.45 1.60 15.06
N TRP A 180 -1.00 1.08 13.95
CA TRP A 180 -2.43 0.78 13.84
C TRP A 180 -2.85 -0.45 14.63
N ALA A 181 -2.04 -1.49 14.67
CA ALA A 181 -2.29 -2.65 15.49
C ALA A 181 -2.45 -2.28 16.98
N PHE A 182 -1.53 -1.48 17.50
CA PHE A 182 -1.60 -0.99 18.89
C PHE A 182 -2.78 -0.04 19.09
N PHE A 183 -3.01 0.90 18.16
CA PHE A 183 -4.11 1.84 18.25
C PHE A 183 -5.49 1.16 18.22
N LEU A 184 -5.71 0.24 17.27
CA LEU A 184 -6.98 -0.47 17.11
C LEU A 184 -7.29 -1.39 18.28
N ARG A 185 -6.28 -2.06 18.86
CA ARG A 185 -6.51 -2.88 20.05
C ARG A 185 -6.86 -2.04 21.26
N GLN A 186 -6.17 -0.92 21.46
CA GLN A 186 -6.49 -0.02 22.56
C GLN A 186 -7.90 0.56 22.41
N LEU A 187 -8.31 0.89 21.18
CA LEU A 187 -9.69 1.23 20.87
C LEU A 187 -10.64 0.07 21.17
N HIS A 188 -10.34 -1.16 20.76
CA HIS A 188 -11.23 -2.31 20.99
C HIS A 188 -11.41 -2.61 22.48
N GLU A 189 -10.34 -2.56 23.28
CA GLU A 189 -10.39 -2.78 24.74
C GLU A 189 -11.15 -1.64 25.46
N GLN A 190 -10.97 -0.39 25.03
CA GLN A 190 -11.71 0.76 25.59
C GLN A 190 -13.19 0.80 25.14
N VAL A 191 -13.48 0.38 23.91
CA VAL A 191 -14.85 0.34 23.38
C VAL A 191 -15.64 -0.84 23.96
N ALA A 192 -15.00 -2.00 24.14
CA ALA A 192 -15.63 -3.19 24.73
C ALA A 192 -15.97 -3.00 26.22
N SER A 193 -15.23 -2.15 26.93
CA SER A 193 -15.50 -1.82 28.34
C SER A 193 -16.57 -0.74 28.53
N TYR A 194 -16.90 0.07 27.50
CA TYR A 194 -17.79 1.22 27.65
C TYR A 194 -19.24 1.00 27.18
N SER A 195 -19.51 0.11 26.21
CA SER A 195 -20.82 -0.54 25.93
C SER A 195 -20.94 -0.99 24.47
N SER A 196 -21.81 -2.00 24.23
CA SER A 196 -22.17 -2.51 22.91
C SER A 196 -22.67 -1.44 21.90
N TYR A 197 -23.10 -0.27 22.38
CA TYR A 197 -23.61 0.84 21.55
C TYR A 197 -22.55 1.87 21.12
N ALA A 198 -21.35 1.87 21.71
CA ALA A 198 -20.35 2.91 21.44
C ALA A 198 -19.85 2.91 19.98
N THR A 199 -19.70 1.73 19.36
CA THR A 199 -19.35 1.60 17.94
C THR A 199 -20.43 2.19 17.03
N MET A 200 -21.71 1.98 17.34
CA MET A 200 -22.83 2.59 16.59
C MET A 200 -22.82 4.10 16.72
N ILE A 201 -22.60 4.64 17.91
CA ILE A 201 -22.56 6.10 18.16
C ILE A 201 -21.41 6.75 17.37
N LEU A 202 -20.24 6.13 17.34
CA LEU A 202 -19.07 6.66 16.64
C LEU A 202 -19.30 6.68 15.12
N VAL A 203 -19.89 5.63 14.56
CA VAL A 203 -20.25 5.57 13.13
C VAL A 203 -21.31 6.61 12.78
N ILE A 204 -22.34 6.77 13.62
CA ILE A 204 -23.38 7.80 13.42
C ILE A 204 -22.76 9.20 13.48
N LEU A 205 -21.88 9.47 14.44
CA LEU A 205 -21.19 10.75 14.57
C LEU A 205 -20.33 11.06 13.33
N LEU A 206 -19.60 10.07 12.82
CA LEU A 206 -18.78 10.21 11.61
C LEU A 206 -19.66 10.53 10.39
N ILE A 207 -20.78 9.82 10.21
CA ILE A 207 -21.74 10.06 9.13
C ILE A 207 -22.31 11.48 9.25
N CYS A 208 -22.72 11.91 10.44
CA CYS A 208 -23.20 13.27 10.68
C CYS A 208 -22.13 14.33 10.38
N ALA A 209 -20.88 14.09 10.74
CA ALA A 209 -19.77 15.01 10.45
C ALA A 209 -19.50 15.14 8.95
N VAL A 210 -19.53 14.02 8.21
CA VAL A 210 -19.35 14.01 6.75
C VAL A 210 -20.51 14.72 6.05
N ILE A 211 -21.76 14.44 6.45
CA ILE A 211 -22.95 15.10 5.90
C ILE A 211 -22.91 16.60 6.23
N GLY A 212 -22.59 16.97 7.47
CA GLY A 212 -22.45 18.35 7.91
C GLY A 212 -21.36 19.09 7.11
N GLY A 213 -20.18 18.49 6.95
CA GLY A 213 -19.11 19.03 6.13
C GLY A 213 -19.50 19.22 4.67
N HIS A 214 -20.19 18.25 4.07
CA HIS A 214 -20.67 18.33 2.70
C HIS A 214 -21.78 19.40 2.52
N LEU A 215 -22.66 19.57 3.51
CA LEU A 215 -23.69 20.63 3.51
C LEU A 215 -23.08 22.03 3.71
N LEU A 216 -22.05 22.16 4.55
CA LEU A 216 -21.30 23.40 4.72
C LEU A 216 -20.50 23.76 3.46
N ALA A 217 -19.90 22.78 2.78
CA ALA A 217 -19.20 22.98 1.51
C ALA A 217 -20.13 23.35 0.35
N ARG A 218 -21.43 23.05 0.44
CA ARG A 218 -22.46 23.47 -0.54
C ARG A 218 -23.02 24.86 -0.30
N ARG A 219 -22.64 25.58 0.75
CA ARG A 219 -23.08 26.97 0.91
C ARG A 219 -22.39 27.84 -0.17
N PRO A 220 -23.14 28.47 -1.10
CA PRO A 220 -22.54 29.29 -2.13
C PRO A 220 -21.79 30.45 -1.47
N ARG A 221 -20.53 30.64 -1.88
CA ARG A 221 -19.67 31.76 -1.48
C ARG A 221 -20.39 33.05 -1.85
N LYS A 222 -21.07 33.66 -0.88
CA LYS A 222 -21.74 34.96 -1.06
C LYS A 222 -20.63 35.98 -1.31
N ASN A 223 -20.46 36.37 -2.59
CA ASN A 223 -19.56 37.44 -2.99
C ASN A 223 -19.88 38.67 -2.15
N LYS A 224 -18.90 39.13 -1.37
CA LYS A 224 -18.92 40.46 -0.78
C LYS A 224 -18.45 41.42 -1.87
N THR A 225 -19.40 42.21 -2.37
CA THR A 225 -19.14 43.51 -3.02
C THR A 225 -18.49 44.48 -2.05
#